data_AF-A0A1S1Y193-F1
#
_entry.id   AF-A0A1S1Y193-F1
#
_cell.length_a   1.000
_cell.length_b   1.000
_cell.length_c   1.000
_cell.angle_alpha   90.00
_cell.angle_beta   90.00
_cell.angle_gamma   90.00
#
_symmetry.space_group_name_H-M   'P 1'
#
loop_
_entity.id
_entity.type
_entity.pdbx_description
1 polymer ?
#
loop_
_entity_poly.entity_id
_entity_poly.type
_entity_poly.pdbx_seq_one_letter_code
_entity_poly.pdbx_strand_id
1 'polypeptide(L)'
;MLSEVAEKVIGLDIDINANKWACNTHYNSNLKFHLCDDLGEGLKSGSFDLITCFEMIEHVDQITQTATIKSISRLLQSDGILIISTPNPEVTQLYGENPYHLREMNELEFVEILAEHFLYIKVINQKVLLGISFEEQEAIISYKNIANDWHDSSNNGVKPLAFLAICSNACLPDICSFVTFEDTDYIREFTSKENVINASRSLVYQTSVKLSSELYNYRSQAAEFSRQVASLQNKLEKAQSHIEYQAIEKIELQSELQEYGEQAAEFSRQITALQNEMEKAQSHIAYQENELKKAQSQVAQQASELLRITSERLHELSSIYFLWNQLIGLVLARVTGKFEGKAR
;
A
#
# COMPACT_ATOMS: atom_id res chain seq x y z
N MET A 1 -26.69 -30.21 -39.56
CA MET A 1 -26.70 -28.77 -39.94
C MET A 1 -27.39 -28.56 -41.29
N LEU A 2 -27.93 -27.37 -41.62
CA LEU A 2 -28.54 -27.12 -42.95
C LEU A 2 -27.59 -27.41 -44.11
N SER A 3 -26.28 -27.18 -43.93
CA SER A 3 -25.24 -27.45 -44.94
C SER A 3 -25.05 -28.94 -45.27
N GLU A 4 -25.61 -29.86 -44.49
CA GLU A 4 -25.59 -31.29 -44.82
C GLU A 4 -26.64 -31.67 -45.88
N VAL A 5 -27.69 -30.85 -46.03
CA VAL A 5 -28.85 -31.16 -46.90
C VAL A 5 -29.09 -30.13 -47.99
N ALA A 6 -28.73 -28.86 -47.76
CA ALA A 6 -28.92 -27.78 -48.72
C ALA A 6 -27.77 -27.71 -49.74
N GLU A 7 -28.07 -27.29 -50.98
CA GLU A 7 -27.04 -27.11 -52.02
C GLU A 7 -26.05 -25.99 -51.65
N LYS A 8 -26.54 -24.89 -51.05
CA LYS A 8 -25.74 -23.74 -50.65
C LYS A 8 -26.35 -23.06 -49.43
N VAL A 9 -25.51 -22.70 -48.46
CA VAL A 9 -25.93 -22.03 -47.22
C VAL A 9 -25.13 -20.76 -47.01
N ILE A 10 -25.83 -19.70 -46.64
CA ILE A 10 -25.24 -18.42 -46.24
C ILE A 10 -25.70 -18.11 -44.81
N GLY A 11 -24.76 -17.92 -43.91
CA GLY A 11 -25.00 -17.39 -42.56
C GLY A 11 -24.67 -15.90 -42.50
N LEU A 12 -25.58 -15.10 -41.95
CA LEU A 12 -25.43 -13.65 -41.81
C LEU A 12 -25.45 -13.30 -40.33
N ASP A 13 -24.52 -12.45 -39.90
CA ASP A 13 -24.49 -11.92 -38.54
C ASP A 13 -23.87 -10.51 -38.56
N ILE A 14 -24.35 -9.62 -37.70
CA ILE A 14 -23.80 -8.27 -37.54
C ILE A 14 -22.55 -8.26 -36.65
N ASP A 15 -22.40 -9.24 -35.76
CA ASP A 15 -21.26 -9.31 -34.84
C ASP A 15 -20.07 -10.03 -35.47
N ILE A 16 -18.94 -9.32 -35.51
CA ILE A 16 -17.70 -9.84 -36.09
C ILE A 16 -17.10 -11.00 -35.31
N ASN A 17 -17.33 -11.08 -33.99
CA ASN A 17 -16.79 -12.16 -33.16
C ASN A 17 -17.61 -13.43 -33.33
N ALA A 18 -18.95 -13.33 -33.37
CA ALA A 18 -19.85 -14.42 -33.70
C ALA A 18 -19.53 -14.99 -35.09
N ASN A 19 -19.34 -14.14 -36.09
CA ASN A 19 -18.98 -14.55 -37.43
C ASN A 19 -17.62 -15.29 -37.48
N LYS A 20 -16.58 -14.74 -36.83
CA LYS A 20 -15.27 -15.40 -36.72
C LYS A 20 -15.36 -16.75 -36.01
N TRP A 21 -16.11 -16.83 -34.91
CA TRP A 21 -16.32 -18.08 -34.19
C TRP A 21 -17.03 -19.12 -35.08
N ALA A 22 -18.07 -18.71 -35.80
CA ALA A 22 -18.82 -19.58 -36.70
C ALA A 22 -17.93 -20.12 -37.83
N CYS A 23 -17.10 -19.26 -38.44
CA CYS A 23 -16.13 -19.68 -39.47
C CYS A 23 -15.09 -20.69 -38.94
N ASN A 24 -14.67 -20.56 -37.68
CA ASN A 24 -13.68 -21.45 -37.08
C ASN A 24 -14.27 -22.77 -36.60
N THR A 25 -15.56 -22.78 -36.24
CA THR A 25 -16.23 -23.93 -35.62
C THR A 25 -16.97 -24.79 -36.64
N HIS A 26 -17.52 -24.18 -37.68
CA HIS A 26 -18.36 -24.85 -38.66
C HIS A 26 -17.75 -24.74 -40.06
N TYR A 27 -17.49 -25.88 -40.69
CA TYR A 27 -16.92 -25.94 -42.03
C TYR A 27 -17.67 -26.93 -42.92
N ASN A 28 -18.16 -26.44 -44.05
CA ASN A 28 -18.61 -27.27 -45.17
C ASN A 28 -18.38 -26.50 -46.49
N SER A 29 -18.13 -27.22 -47.58
CA SER A 29 -17.79 -26.63 -48.89
C SER A 29 -18.88 -25.70 -49.45
N ASN A 30 -20.13 -25.92 -49.07
CA ASN A 30 -21.32 -25.18 -49.47
C ASN A 30 -21.77 -24.12 -48.45
N LEU A 31 -21.05 -23.93 -47.33
CA LEU A 31 -21.41 -23.00 -46.25
C LEU A 31 -20.48 -21.79 -46.25
N LYS A 32 -21.06 -20.58 -46.23
CA LYS A 32 -20.31 -19.32 -46.11
C LYS A 32 -20.96 -18.41 -45.07
N PHE A 33 -20.14 -17.74 -44.28
CA PHE A 33 -20.58 -16.72 -43.34
C PHE A 33 -20.18 -15.33 -43.83
N HIS A 34 -21.07 -14.36 -43.65
CA HIS A 34 -20.84 -12.97 -44.02
C HIS A 34 -21.22 -12.03 -42.88
N LEU A 35 -20.37 -11.05 -42.62
CA LEU A 35 -20.71 -9.91 -41.77
C LEU A 35 -21.76 -9.09 -42.51
N CYS A 36 -22.90 -8.82 -41.87
CA CYS A 36 -24.04 -8.16 -42.49
C CYS A 36 -24.75 -7.25 -41.49
N ASP A 37 -24.70 -5.94 -41.74
CA ASP A 37 -25.33 -4.88 -40.95
C ASP A 37 -26.46 -4.15 -41.72
N ASP A 38 -26.70 -4.55 -42.97
CA ASP A 38 -27.61 -3.92 -43.92
C ASP A 38 -28.92 -4.69 -44.13
N LEU A 39 -29.23 -5.64 -43.24
CA LEU A 39 -30.38 -6.56 -43.36
C LEU A 39 -30.41 -7.31 -44.71
N GLY A 40 -29.25 -7.51 -45.35
CA GLY A 40 -29.12 -8.21 -46.62
C GLY A 40 -29.47 -7.35 -47.84
N GLU A 41 -29.40 -6.02 -47.76
CA GLU A 41 -29.63 -5.11 -48.89
C GLU A 41 -28.74 -5.44 -50.10
N GLY A 42 -27.47 -5.81 -49.88
CA GLY A 42 -26.56 -6.27 -50.93
C GLY A 42 -26.91 -7.62 -51.59
N LEU A 43 -27.88 -8.36 -51.06
CA LEU A 43 -28.31 -9.66 -51.60
C LEU A 43 -29.47 -9.50 -52.60
N LYS A 44 -29.42 -10.32 -53.65
CA LYS A 44 -30.42 -10.32 -54.73
C LYS A 44 -31.80 -10.74 -54.20
N SER A 45 -32.85 -10.01 -54.55
CA SER A 45 -34.24 -10.39 -54.25
C SER A 45 -34.62 -11.73 -54.88
N GLY A 46 -35.49 -12.51 -54.22
CA GLY A 46 -35.95 -13.81 -54.72
C GLY A 46 -34.83 -14.80 -54.98
N SER A 47 -33.80 -14.83 -54.13
CA SER A 47 -32.63 -15.69 -54.31
C SER A 47 -32.54 -16.85 -53.32
N PHE A 48 -33.45 -16.91 -52.34
CA PHE A 48 -33.48 -17.95 -51.31
C PHE A 48 -34.81 -18.71 -51.35
N ASP A 49 -34.70 -20.03 -51.36
CA ASP A 49 -35.81 -20.98 -51.19
C ASP A 49 -36.16 -21.18 -49.70
N LEU A 50 -35.18 -21.01 -48.80
CA LEU A 50 -35.37 -21.09 -47.34
C LEU A 50 -34.58 -19.99 -46.63
N ILE A 51 -35.22 -19.33 -45.66
CA ILE A 51 -34.55 -18.46 -44.69
C ILE A 51 -34.94 -18.90 -43.27
N THR A 52 -33.95 -19.01 -42.39
CA THR A 52 -34.15 -19.27 -40.95
C THR A 52 -33.73 -18.06 -40.12
N CYS A 53 -34.51 -17.68 -39.12
CA CYS A 53 -34.23 -16.59 -38.20
C CYS A 53 -34.67 -16.99 -36.78
N PHE A 54 -33.77 -17.54 -35.98
CA PHE A 54 -34.12 -18.05 -34.65
C PHE A 54 -33.62 -17.10 -33.56
N GLU A 55 -34.48 -16.74 -32.61
CA GLU A 55 -34.15 -15.95 -31.41
C GLU A 55 -33.26 -14.73 -31.76
N MET A 56 -33.76 -13.87 -32.65
CA MET A 56 -33.04 -12.69 -33.16
C MET A 56 -33.92 -11.45 -33.15
N ILE A 57 -35.17 -11.59 -33.61
CA ILE A 57 -36.08 -10.47 -33.86
C ILE A 57 -36.42 -9.68 -32.57
N GLU A 58 -36.34 -10.32 -31.41
CA GLU A 58 -36.53 -9.72 -30.08
C GLU A 58 -35.39 -8.81 -29.64
N HIS A 59 -34.22 -8.95 -30.25
CA HIS A 59 -33.00 -8.19 -29.94
C HIS A 59 -32.92 -6.84 -30.66
N VAL A 60 -33.94 -6.49 -31.46
CA VAL A 60 -33.99 -5.24 -32.22
C VAL A 60 -35.26 -4.45 -31.90
N ASP A 61 -35.23 -3.14 -32.16
CA ASP A 61 -36.39 -2.28 -31.94
C ASP A 61 -37.51 -2.55 -32.97
N GLN A 62 -38.72 -2.05 -32.71
CA GLN A 62 -39.88 -2.29 -33.56
C GLN A 62 -39.67 -1.87 -35.02
N ILE A 63 -38.95 -0.76 -35.28
CA ILE A 63 -38.68 -0.28 -36.63
C ILE A 63 -37.81 -1.30 -37.38
N THR A 64 -36.80 -1.80 -36.69
CA THR A 64 -35.87 -2.81 -37.22
C THR A 64 -36.55 -4.16 -37.36
N GLN A 65 -37.50 -4.53 -36.49
CA GLN A 65 -38.30 -5.76 -36.63
C GLN A 65 -39.07 -5.77 -37.97
N THR A 66 -39.81 -4.70 -38.25
CA THR A 66 -40.55 -4.55 -39.51
C THR A 66 -39.61 -4.54 -40.71
N ALA A 67 -38.49 -3.81 -40.63
CA ALA A 67 -37.49 -3.76 -41.70
C ALA A 67 -36.87 -5.14 -41.99
N THR A 68 -36.60 -5.92 -40.94
CA THR A 68 -36.05 -7.28 -41.03
C THR A 68 -37.02 -8.21 -41.74
N ILE A 69 -38.29 -8.25 -41.32
CA ILE A 69 -39.30 -9.12 -41.95
C ILE A 69 -39.53 -8.73 -43.41
N LYS A 70 -39.57 -7.42 -43.71
CA LYS A 70 -39.66 -6.92 -45.08
C LYS A 70 -38.47 -7.36 -45.93
N SER A 71 -37.25 -7.29 -45.40
CA SER A 71 -36.06 -7.72 -46.15
C SER A 71 -36.06 -9.23 -46.39
N ILE A 72 -36.42 -10.02 -45.38
CA ILE A 72 -36.57 -11.48 -45.51
C ILE A 72 -37.59 -11.83 -46.61
N SER A 73 -38.77 -11.21 -46.59
CA SER A 73 -39.81 -11.42 -47.61
C SER A 73 -39.32 -11.07 -49.03
N ARG A 74 -38.55 -9.98 -49.18
CA ARG A 74 -37.91 -9.60 -50.45
C ARG A 74 -36.88 -10.64 -50.94
N LEU A 75 -36.11 -11.20 -50.02
CA LEU A 75 -35.02 -12.14 -50.34
C LEU A 75 -35.54 -13.53 -50.69
N LEU A 76 -36.68 -13.93 -50.12
CA LEU A 76 -37.35 -15.19 -50.45
C LEU A 76 -37.91 -15.20 -51.87
N GLN A 77 -37.81 -16.37 -52.50
CA GLN A 77 -38.58 -16.69 -53.71
C GLN A 77 -40.08 -16.68 -53.41
N SER A 78 -40.92 -16.61 -54.45
CA SER A 78 -42.38 -16.56 -54.28
C SER A 78 -42.98 -17.77 -53.55
N ASP A 79 -42.34 -18.92 -53.68
CA ASP A 79 -42.64 -20.19 -53.01
C ASP A 79 -41.64 -20.53 -51.89
N GLY A 80 -40.76 -19.58 -51.55
CA GLY A 80 -39.79 -19.74 -50.48
C GLY A 80 -40.45 -19.79 -49.10
N ILE A 81 -39.73 -20.37 -48.14
CA ILE A 81 -40.20 -20.57 -46.77
C ILE A 81 -39.34 -19.75 -45.81
N LEU A 82 -39.99 -19.00 -44.92
CA LEU A 82 -39.38 -18.46 -43.70
C LEU A 82 -39.68 -19.40 -42.53
N ILE A 83 -38.66 -19.73 -41.74
CA ILE A 83 -38.82 -20.32 -40.42
C ILE A 83 -38.22 -19.35 -39.40
N ILE A 84 -39.05 -18.78 -38.54
CA ILE A 84 -38.66 -17.74 -37.59
C ILE A 84 -39.15 -18.05 -36.18
N SER A 85 -38.35 -17.78 -35.15
CA SER A 85 -38.78 -17.89 -33.76
C SER A 85 -38.60 -16.60 -32.98
N THR A 86 -39.38 -16.47 -31.91
CA THR A 86 -39.23 -15.45 -30.87
C THR A 86 -39.63 -16.07 -29.53
N PRO A 87 -38.97 -15.70 -28.42
CA PRO A 87 -39.34 -16.19 -27.10
C PRO A 87 -40.71 -15.67 -26.68
N ASN A 88 -41.38 -16.37 -25.77
CA ASN A 88 -42.65 -15.95 -25.20
C ASN A 88 -42.43 -15.03 -23.98
N PRO A 89 -42.84 -13.75 -24.02
CA PRO A 89 -42.68 -12.81 -22.90
C PRO A 89 -43.26 -13.31 -21.57
N GLU A 90 -44.35 -14.09 -21.64
CA GLU A 90 -45.01 -14.61 -20.44
C GLU A 90 -44.18 -15.69 -19.73
N VAL A 91 -43.18 -16.25 -20.41
CA VAL A 91 -42.26 -17.27 -19.89
C VAL A 91 -40.89 -16.66 -19.59
N THR A 92 -40.36 -15.78 -20.43
CA THR A 92 -39.06 -15.11 -20.19
C THR A 92 -39.06 -14.32 -18.89
N GLN A 93 -40.16 -13.65 -18.53
CA GLN A 93 -40.32 -12.94 -17.26
C GLN A 93 -40.11 -13.83 -16.02
N LEU A 94 -40.30 -15.15 -16.12
CA LEU A 94 -40.08 -16.08 -15.02
C LEU A 94 -38.59 -16.35 -14.76
N TYR A 95 -37.73 -16.11 -15.75
CA TYR A 95 -36.29 -16.35 -15.70
C TYR A 95 -35.48 -15.08 -15.38
N GLY A 96 -36.15 -13.93 -15.28
CA GLY A 96 -35.55 -12.61 -15.04
C GLY A 96 -35.42 -11.77 -16.31
N GLU A 97 -35.18 -10.47 -16.15
CA GLU A 97 -35.02 -9.56 -17.29
C GLU A 97 -33.74 -9.89 -18.07
N ASN A 98 -33.88 -10.06 -19.39
CA ASN A 98 -32.74 -10.12 -20.30
C ASN A 98 -32.49 -8.73 -20.88
N PRO A 99 -31.38 -8.03 -20.52
CA PRO A 99 -31.10 -6.68 -21.01
C PRO A 99 -30.89 -6.60 -22.53
N TYR A 100 -30.72 -7.74 -23.20
CA TYR A 100 -30.54 -7.81 -24.64
C TYR A 100 -31.87 -7.96 -25.41
N HIS A 101 -32.99 -8.26 -24.76
CA HIS A 101 -34.31 -8.30 -25.40
C HIS A 101 -34.87 -6.88 -25.49
N LEU A 102 -34.55 -6.16 -26.57
CA LEU A 102 -35.00 -4.78 -26.77
C LEU A 102 -36.51 -4.69 -26.92
N ARG A 103 -37.13 -5.68 -27.58
CA ARG A 103 -38.59 -5.77 -27.73
C ARG A 103 -39.05 -7.20 -27.93
N GLU A 104 -39.63 -7.80 -26.91
CA GLU A 104 -40.35 -9.06 -27.04
C GLU A 104 -41.75 -8.86 -27.64
N MET A 105 -42.31 -9.93 -28.20
CA MET A 105 -43.65 -9.95 -28.82
C MET A 105 -44.47 -11.09 -28.24
N ASN A 106 -45.73 -10.81 -27.89
CA ASN A 106 -46.68 -11.90 -27.67
C ASN A 106 -47.07 -12.57 -29.01
N GLU A 107 -47.78 -13.69 -28.95
CA GLU A 107 -48.16 -14.46 -30.15
C GLU A 107 -48.92 -13.63 -31.19
N LEU A 108 -49.85 -12.76 -30.74
CA LEU A 108 -50.65 -11.93 -31.64
C LEU A 108 -49.78 -10.91 -32.36
N GLU A 109 -48.94 -10.17 -31.62
CA GLU A 109 -48.02 -9.19 -32.20
C GLU A 109 -47.05 -9.82 -33.20
N PHE A 110 -46.56 -11.03 -32.88
CA PHE A 110 -45.67 -11.78 -33.76
C PHE A 110 -46.37 -12.22 -35.05
N VAL A 111 -47.62 -12.67 -34.97
CA VAL A 111 -48.41 -13.01 -36.17
C VAL A 111 -48.75 -11.77 -36.99
N GLU A 112 -49.14 -10.67 -36.34
CA GLU A 112 -49.50 -9.42 -37.01
C GLU A 112 -48.37 -8.88 -37.89
N ILE A 113 -47.15 -8.80 -37.35
CA ILE A 113 -46.00 -8.28 -38.09
C ILE A 113 -45.58 -9.21 -39.25
N LEU A 114 -45.78 -10.52 -39.12
CA LEU A 114 -45.54 -11.48 -40.20
C LEU A 114 -46.62 -11.40 -41.30
N ALA A 115 -47.87 -11.17 -40.91
CA ALA A 115 -49.02 -11.07 -41.82
C ALA A 115 -48.96 -9.85 -42.75
N GLU A 116 -48.13 -8.85 -42.44
CA GLU A 116 -47.84 -7.74 -43.35
C GLU A 116 -47.15 -8.18 -44.65
N HIS A 117 -46.47 -9.34 -44.63
CA HIS A 117 -45.57 -9.77 -45.72
C HIS A 117 -45.77 -11.22 -46.19
N PHE A 118 -46.55 -12.02 -45.48
CA PHE A 118 -46.77 -13.44 -45.78
C PHE A 118 -48.26 -13.81 -45.79
N LEU A 119 -48.69 -14.54 -46.82
CA LEU A 119 -50.08 -15.00 -46.98
C LEU A 119 -50.41 -16.22 -46.12
N TYR A 120 -49.46 -17.14 -45.97
CA TYR A 120 -49.64 -18.38 -45.23
C TYR A 120 -48.70 -18.38 -44.03
N ILE A 121 -49.26 -18.47 -42.83
CA ILE A 121 -48.52 -18.46 -41.57
C ILE A 121 -49.02 -19.63 -40.73
N LYS A 122 -48.11 -20.50 -40.30
CA LYS A 122 -48.37 -21.54 -39.31
C LYS A 122 -47.50 -21.30 -38.09
N VAL A 123 -48.13 -21.01 -36.95
CA VAL A 123 -47.44 -20.90 -35.65
C VAL A 123 -47.44 -22.26 -34.96
N ILE A 124 -46.28 -22.63 -34.43
CA ILE A 124 -46.02 -23.83 -33.66
C ILE A 124 -45.46 -23.40 -32.30
N ASN A 125 -45.98 -24.03 -31.26
CA ASN A 125 -45.60 -23.76 -29.88
C ASN A 125 -44.40 -24.62 -29.47
N GLN A 126 -43.25 -24.00 -29.19
CA GLN A 126 -42.12 -24.73 -28.63
C GLN A 126 -42.42 -25.08 -27.17
N LYS A 127 -42.51 -26.38 -26.88
CA LYS A 127 -42.69 -26.91 -25.53
C LYS A 127 -41.56 -27.89 -25.23
N VAL A 128 -40.94 -27.75 -24.06
CA VAL A 128 -39.97 -28.71 -23.55
C VAL A 128 -40.73 -29.72 -22.69
N LEU A 129 -40.75 -30.97 -23.14
CA LEU A 129 -41.41 -32.07 -22.44
C LEU A 129 -40.34 -33.01 -21.89
N LEU A 130 -40.46 -33.39 -20.62
CA LEU A 130 -39.67 -34.48 -20.06
C LEU A 130 -40.36 -35.80 -20.42
N GLY A 131 -39.67 -36.65 -21.18
CA GLY A 131 -40.16 -37.96 -21.58
C GLY A 131 -39.24 -39.08 -21.13
N ILE A 132 -39.82 -40.24 -20.88
CA ILE A 132 -39.10 -41.52 -20.76
C ILE A 132 -39.66 -42.40 -21.87
N SER A 133 -38.79 -42.87 -22.77
CA SER A 133 -39.14 -43.90 -23.75
C SER A 133 -38.73 -45.27 -23.21
N PHE A 134 -39.50 -46.29 -23.59
CA PHE A 134 -39.12 -47.69 -23.42
C PHE A 134 -39.09 -48.30 -24.82
N GLU A 135 -37.96 -48.88 -25.20
CA GLU A 135 -37.77 -49.48 -26.52
C GLU A 135 -37.72 -51.00 -26.41
N GLU A 136 -38.44 -51.68 -27.29
CA GLU A 136 -38.23 -53.09 -27.60
C GLU A 136 -37.32 -53.17 -28.83
N GLN A 137 -36.40 -54.13 -28.84
CA GLN A 137 -35.18 -54.18 -29.67
C GLN A 137 -35.36 -53.98 -31.21
N GLU A 138 -36.58 -54.00 -31.73
CA GLU A 138 -36.92 -53.85 -33.16
C GLU A 138 -38.20 -53.03 -33.44
N ALA A 139 -38.75 -52.30 -32.45
CA ALA A 139 -39.99 -51.57 -32.67
C ALA A 139 -39.73 -50.22 -33.35
N ILE A 140 -39.93 -50.15 -34.68
CA ILE A 140 -40.12 -48.87 -35.38
C ILE A 140 -41.50 -48.33 -35.00
N ILE A 141 -41.60 -47.69 -33.84
CA ILE A 141 -42.80 -46.97 -33.45
C ILE A 141 -42.85 -45.72 -34.34
N SER A 142 -43.86 -45.64 -35.21
CA SER A 142 -44.14 -44.41 -35.96
C SER A 142 -44.51 -43.30 -34.97
N TYR A 143 -43.55 -42.43 -34.65
CA TYR A 143 -43.71 -41.27 -33.75
C TYR A 143 -44.91 -40.36 -34.12
N LYS A 144 -45.40 -40.45 -35.36
CA LYS A 144 -46.60 -39.74 -35.83
C LYS A 144 -47.87 -40.06 -35.03
N ASN A 145 -48.01 -41.27 -34.49
CA ASN A 145 -49.23 -41.66 -33.77
C ASN A 145 -49.28 -41.09 -32.35
N ILE A 146 -48.13 -40.93 -31.68
CA ILE A 146 -48.04 -40.37 -30.32
C ILE A 146 -48.35 -38.87 -30.33
N ALA A 147 -47.88 -38.15 -31.35
CA ALA A 147 -48.08 -36.70 -31.47
C ALA A 147 -49.56 -36.29 -31.55
N ASN A 148 -50.41 -37.10 -32.20
CA ASN A 148 -51.82 -36.78 -32.39
C ASN A 148 -52.64 -36.95 -31.09
N ASP A 149 -52.39 -38.00 -30.30
CA ASP A 149 -53.10 -38.23 -29.02
C ASP A 149 -52.67 -37.24 -27.92
N TRP A 150 -51.43 -36.75 -27.97
CA TRP A 150 -50.92 -35.77 -27.00
C TRP A 150 -51.43 -34.36 -27.24
N HIS A 151 -51.77 -34.01 -28.49
CA HIS A 151 -52.24 -32.67 -28.80
C HIS A 151 -53.58 -32.37 -28.09
N ASP A 152 -54.45 -33.38 -27.98
CA ASP A 152 -55.80 -33.29 -27.40
C ASP A 152 -55.80 -33.16 -25.87
N SER A 153 -54.72 -33.58 -25.19
CA SER A 153 -54.57 -33.50 -23.74
C SER A 153 -53.77 -32.28 -23.25
N SER A 154 -53.23 -31.47 -24.17
CA SER A 154 -52.25 -30.40 -23.88
C SER A 154 -52.83 -29.06 -23.40
N ASN A 155 -54.14 -29.01 -23.09
CA ASN A 155 -54.83 -27.80 -22.63
C ASN A 155 -54.63 -27.48 -21.14
N ASN A 156 -53.50 -27.91 -20.54
CA ASN A 156 -53.18 -27.78 -19.12
C ASN A 156 -52.63 -26.40 -18.69
N GLY A 157 -52.83 -25.34 -19.49
CA GLY A 157 -52.39 -23.98 -19.14
C GLY A 157 -50.87 -23.75 -19.17
N VAL A 158 -50.07 -24.72 -19.61
CA VAL A 158 -48.62 -24.55 -19.79
C VAL A 158 -48.37 -23.69 -21.02
N LYS A 159 -47.84 -22.49 -20.78
CA LYS A 159 -47.47 -21.53 -21.83
C LYS A 159 -46.27 -22.06 -22.64
N PRO A 160 -46.24 -21.82 -23.96
CA PRO A 160 -45.09 -22.19 -24.79
C PRO A 160 -43.85 -21.40 -24.38
N LEU A 161 -42.67 -22.03 -24.50
CA LEU A 161 -41.38 -21.37 -24.23
C LEU A 161 -41.09 -20.28 -25.26
N ALA A 162 -41.35 -20.60 -26.53
CA ALA A 162 -41.17 -19.71 -27.66
C ALA A 162 -42.22 -20.03 -28.73
N PHE A 163 -42.44 -19.07 -29.62
CA PHE A 163 -43.26 -19.23 -30.81
C PHE A 163 -42.36 -19.48 -32.01
N LEU A 164 -42.68 -20.50 -32.81
CA LEU A 164 -42.03 -20.79 -34.08
C LEU A 164 -43.04 -20.58 -35.20
N ALA A 165 -42.82 -19.62 -36.08
CA ALA A 165 -43.66 -19.40 -37.24
C ALA A 165 -42.99 -19.90 -38.51
N ILE A 166 -43.78 -20.58 -39.34
CA ILE A 166 -43.41 -21.01 -40.69
C ILE A 166 -44.29 -20.22 -41.65
N CYS A 167 -43.66 -19.41 -42.50
CA CYS A 167 -44.34 -18.43 -43.34
C CYS A 167 -43.98 -18.62 -44.81
N SER A 168 -44.94 -18.42 -45.71
CA SER A 168 -44.71 -18.39 -47.15
C SER A 168 -45.80 -17.59 -47.87
N ASN A 169 -45.53 -17.21 -49.11
CA ASN A 169 -46.53 -16.69 -50.04
C ASN A 169 -47.13 -17.76 -50.96
N ALA A 170 -46.62 -19.00 -50.87
CA ALA A 170 -47.24 -20.20 -51.42
C ALA A 170 -47.86 -21.06 -50.31
N CYS A 171 -48.69 -22.02 -50.69
CA CYS A 171 -49.29 -22.96 -49.74
C CYS A 171 -48.20 -23.72 -48.97
N LEU A 172 -48.32 -23.75 -47.64
CA LEU A 172 -47.35 -24.44 -46.79
C LEU A 172 -47.44 -25.97 -46.96
N PRO A 173 -46.30 -26.69 -46.92
CA PRO A 173 -46.32 -28.14 -46.88
C PRO A 173 -46.95 -28.64 -45.58
N ASP A 174 -47.28 -29.94 -45.52
CA ASP A 174 -47.71 -30.55 -44.27
C ASP A 174 -46.55 -30.58 -43.28
N ILE A 175 -46.65 -29.79 -42.22
CA ILE A 175 -45.60 -29.60 -41.22
C ILE A 175 -45.93 -30.43 -39.99
N CYS A 176 -45.04 -31.35 -39.64
CA CYS A 176 -45.09 -32.11 -38.40
C CYS A 176 -44.76 -31.19 -37.20
N SER A 177 -45.58 -31.24 -36.15
CA SER A 177 -45.44 -30.44 -34.94
C SER A 177 -44.61 -31.11 -33.84
N PHE A 178 -44.07 -32.31 -34.09
CA PHE A 178 -43.37 -33.11 -33.09
C PHE A 178 -42.03 -33.63 -33.63
N VAL A 179 -40.95 -33.34 -32.90
CA VAL A 179 -39.59 -33.79 -33.22
C VAL A 179 -38.98 -34.38 -31.96
N THR A 180 -38.42 -35.58 -32.07
CA THR A 180 -37.63 -36.23 -31.01
C THR A 180 -36.16 -36.24 -31.43
N PHE A 181 -35.27 -35.99 -30.48
CA PHE A 181 -33.84 -36.18 -30.67
C PHE A 181 -33.47 -37.56 -30.14
N GLU A 182 -33.18 -38.50 -31.03
CA GLU A 182 -32.94 -39.92 -30.68
C GLU A 182 -31.56 -40.14 -30.01
N ASP A 183 -30.58 -39.26 -30.26
CA ASP A 183 -29.18 -39.51 -29.88
C ASP A 183 -28.72 -38.83 -28.56
N THR A 184 -29.63 -38.28 -27.77
CA THR A 184 -29.27 -37.57 -26.53
C THR A 184 -29.56 -38.38 -25.26
N ASP A 185 -28.52 -38.91 -24.63
CA ASP A 185 -28.58 -39.45 -23.27
C ASP A 185 -28.66 -38.31 -22.25
N TYR A 186 -29.88 -37.80 -22.05
CA TYR A 186 -30.17 -36.69 -21.14
C TYR A 186 -29.71 -36.99 -19.71
N ILE A 187 -29.85 -38.22 -19.22
CA ILE A 187 -29.43 -38.59 -17.88
C ILE A 187 -27.93 -38.43 -17.73
N ARG A 188 -27.14 -38.95 -18.67
CA ARG A 188 -25.69 -38.82 -18.65
C ARG A 188 -25.26 -37.36 -18.76
N GLU A 189 -25.86 -36.59 -19.66
CA GLU A 189 -25.52 -35.17 -19.82
C GLU A 189 -25.87 -34.37 -18.57
N PHE A 190 -27.09 -34.51 -18.06
CA PHE A 190 -27.55 -33.88 -16.82
C PHE A 190 -26.66 -34.25 -15.63
N THR A 191 -26.39 -35.54 -15.42
CA THR A 191 -25.52 -36.02 -14.34
C THR A 191 -24.11 -35.44 -14.46
N SER A 192 -23.57 -35.36 -15.68
CA SER A 192 -22.24 -34.79 -15.90
C SER A 192 -22.19 -33.29 -15.54
N LYS A 193 -23.20 -32.51 -15.94
CA LYS A 193 -23.34 -31.09 -15.61
C LYS A 193 -23.52 -30.91 -14.10
N GLU A 194 -24.38 -31.70 -13.48
CA GLU A 194 -24.63 -31.65 -12.03
C GLU A 194 -23.38 -32.00 -11.23
N ASN A 195 -22.60 -33.00 -11.66
CA ASN A 195 -21.32 -33.34 -11.04
C ASN A 195 -20.31 -32.18 -11.11
N VAL A 196 -20.22 -31.50 -12.26
CA VAL A 196 -19.35 -30.32 -12.42
C VAL A 196 -19.80 -29.17 -11.52
N ILE A 197 -21.11 -28.91 -11.44
CA ILE A 197 -21.68 -27.89 -10.56
C ILE A 197 -21.40 -28.22 -9.10
N ASN A 198 -21.62 -29.46 -8.67
CA ASN A 198 -21.39 -29.89 -7.30
C ASN A 198 -19.90 -29.88 -6.93
N ALA A 199 -19.02 -30.27 -7.84
CA ALA A 199 -17.57 -30.14 -7.67
C ALA A 199 -17.16 -28.67 -7.51
N SER A 200 -17.71 -27.78 -8.34
CA SER A 200 -17.47 -26.33 -8.27
C SER A 200 -17.95 -25.74 -6.95
N ARG A 201 -19.17 -26.11 -6.50
CA ARG A 201 -19.71 -25.69 -5.19
C ARG A 201 -18.84 -26.17 -4.03
N SER A 202 -18.38 -27.42 -4.08
CA SER A 202 -17.48 -28.00 -3.06
C SER A 202 -16.15 -27.24 -3.01
N LEU A 203 -15.57 -26.93 -4.17
CA LEU A 203 -14.32 -26.16 -4.25
C LEU A 203 -14.47 -24.75 -3.68
N VAL A 204 -15.56 -24.06 -4.01
CA VAL A 204 -15.87 -22.73 -3.45
C VAL A 204 -15.99 -22.78 -1.94
N TYR A 205 -16.69 -23.79 -1.41
CA TYR A 205 -16.82 -23.99 0.03
C TYR A 205 -15.47 -24.27 0.73
N GLN A 206 -14.65 -25.16 0.17
CA GLN A 206 -13.33 -25.46 0.73
C GLN A 206 -12.42 -24.22 0.72
N THR A 207 -12.45 -23.45 -0.37
CA THR A 207 -11.67 -22.22 -0.51
C THR A 207 -12.11 -21.16 0.50
N SER A 208 -13.42 -20.99 0.71
CA SER A 208 -13.95 -20.01 1.66
C SER A 208 -13.58 -20.36 3.11
N VAL A 209 -13.62 -21.65 3.48
CA VAL A 209 -13.18 -22.13 4.80
C VAL A 209 -11.68 -21.87 5.00
N LYS A 210 -10.84 -22.20 4.00
CA LYS A 210 -9.39 -21.97 4.07
C LYS A 210 -9.07 -20.48 4.22
N LEU A 211 -9.69 -19.63 3.39
CA LEU A 211 -9.50 -18.18 3.45
C LEU A 211 -9.93 -17.61 4.80
N SER A 212 -11.04 -18.10 5.36
CA SER A 212 -11.53 -17.67 6.69
C SER A 212 -10.52 -18.02 7.79
N SER A 213 -9.91 -19.20 7.73
CA SER A 213 -8.87 -19.61 8.68
C SER A 213 -7.60 -18.77 8.55
N GLU A 214 -7.13 -18.50 7.33
CA GLU A 214 -5.98 -17.63 7.08
C GLU A 214 -6.23 -16.20 7.58
N LEU A 215 -7.41 -15.63 7.30
CA LEU A 215 -7.81 -14.32 7.81
C LEU A 215 -7.83 -14.27 9.34
N TYR A 216 -8.29 -15.32 10.00
CA TYR A 216 -8.26 -15.43 11.45
C TYR A 216 -6.81 -15.39 11.98
N ASN A 217 -5.90 -16.16 11.35
CA ASN A 217 -4.49 -16.20 11.73
C ASN A 217 -3.81 -14.83 11.55
N TYR A 218 -4.03 -14.17 10.40
CA TYR A 218 -3.49 -12.82 10.15
C TYR A 218 -4.02 -11.79 11.13
N ARG A 219 -5.32 -11.86 11.50
CA ARG A 219 -5.89 -10.98 12.53
C ARG A 219 -5.24 -11.20 13.90
N SER A 220 -5.00 -12.45 14.26
CA SER A 220 -4.32 -12.79 15.53
C SER A 220 -2.89 -12.23 15.56
N GLN A 221 -2.12 -12.44 14.48
CA GLN A 221 -0.77 -11.89 14.35
C GLN A 221 -0.76 -10.36 14.38
N ALA A 222 -1.69 -9.71 13.67
CA ALA A 222 -1.82 -8.25 13.69
C ALA A 222 -2.07 -7.73 15.12
N ALA A 223 -2.96 -8.40 15.88
CA ALA A 223 -3.21 -8.04 17.28
C ALA A 223 -2.00 -8.25 18.19
N GLU A 224 -1.15 -9.25 17.91
CA GLU A 224 0.12 -9.44 18.63
C GLU A 224 1.13 -8.34 18.29
N PHE A 225 1.33 -8.03 17.01
CA PHE A 225 2.21 -6.93 16.59
C PHE A 225 1.74 -5.59 17.14
N SER A 226 0.42 -5.31 17.16
CA SER A 226 -0.11 -4.10 17.79
C SER A 226 0.25 -4.01 19.28
N ARG A 227 0.20 -5.14 20.02
CA ARG A 227 0.64 -5.18 21.42
C ARG A 227 2.14 -4.93 21.59
N GLN A 228 2.96 -5.50 20.71
CA GLN A 228 4.40 -5.28 20.73
C GLN A 228 4.76 -3.82 20.42
N VAL A 229 4.12 -3.21 19.41
CA VAL A 229 4.30 -1.80 19.06
C VAL A 229 3.92 -0.90 20.24
N ALA A 230 2.78 -1.13 20.89
CA ALA A 230 2.37 -0.36 22.07
C ALA A 230 3.38 -0.48 23.23
N SER A 231 3.94 -1.67 23.46
CA SER A 231 4.97 -1.89 24.48
C SER A 231 6.27 -1.14 24.15
N LEU A 232 6.71 -1.17 22.89
CA LEU A 232 7.89 -0.45 22.43
C LEU A 232 7.70 1.07 22.50
N GLN A 233 6.52 1.58 22.15
CA GLN A 233 6.17 2.99 22.30
C GLN A 233 6.26 3.44 23.76
N ASN A 234 5.73 2.65 24.71
CA ASN A 234 5.84 2.97 26.13
C ASN A 234 7.31 2.98 26.63
N LYS A 235 8.14 2.03 26.16
CA LYS A 235 9.57 2.00 26.50
C LYS A 235 10.30 3.22 25.91
N LEU A 236 9.98 3.59 24.68
CA LEU A 236 10.57 4.75 24.01
C LEU A 236 10.22 6.05 24.77
N GLU A 237 8.95 6.21 25.15
CA GLU A 237 8.48 7.37 25.92
C GLU A 237 9.24 7.49 27.27
N LYS A 238 9.38 6.37 28.00
CA LYS A 238 10.17 6.36 29.24
C LYS A 238 11.64 6.72 29.03
N ALA A 239 12.26 6.21 27.96
CA ALA A 239 13.64 6.54 27.62
C ALA A 239 13.79 8.02 27.26
N GLN A 240 12.84 8.58 26.51
CA GLN A 240 12.80 10.00 26.16
C GLN A 240 12.71 10.88 27.40
N SER A 241 11.79 10.59 28.34
CA SER A 241 11.69 11.34 29.59
C SER A 241 12.96 11.25 30.45
N HIS A 242 13.65 10.11 30.43
CA HIS A 242 14.92 9.96 31.15
C HIS A 242 16.04 10.80 30.52
N ILE A 243 16.13 10.83 29.18
CA ILE A 243 17.10 11.67 28.47
C ILE A 243 16.82 13.16 28.75
N GLU A 244 15.56 13.58 28.74
CA GLU A 244 15.17 14.97 29.10
C GLU A 244 15.60 15.32 30.52
N TYR A 245 15.38 14.44 31.48
CA TYR A 245 15.82 14.64 32.87
C TYR A 245 17.35 14.78 32.97
N GLN A 246 18.10 13.89 32.34
CA GLN A 246 19.57 13.95 32.33
C GLN A 246 20.09 15.20 31.60
N ALA A 247 19.39 15.68 30.59
CA ALA A 247 19.75 16.91 29.89
C ALA A 247 19.60 18.13 30.80
N ILE A 248 18.54 18.20 31.60
CA ILE A 248 18.33 19.26 32.60
C ILE A 248 19.44 19.21 33.66
N GLU A 249 19.68 18.05 34.26
CA GLU A 249 20.74 17.87 35.28
C GLU A 249 22.12 18.27 34.74
N LYS A 250 22.43 17.92 33.48
CA LYS A 250 23.68 18.33 32.83
C LYS A 250 23.79 19.86 32.69
N ILE A 251 22.70 20.55 32.35
CA ILE A 251 22.69 22.02 32.23
C ILE A 251 22.94 22.67 33.59
N GLU A 252 22.35 22.15 34.66
CA GLU A 252 22.57 22.62 36.03
C GLU A 252 24.04 22.46 36.44
N LEU A 253 24.60 21.25 36.27
CA LEU A 253 26.01 20.98 36.57
C LEU A 253 26.98 21.83 35.73
N GLN A 254 26.65 22.08 34.45
CA GLN A 254 27.46 22.97 33.60
C GLN A 254 27.46 24.41 34.11
N SER A 255 26.32 24.87 34.63
CA SER A 255 26.19 26.22 35.20
C SER A 255 26.99 26.35 36.49
N GLU A 256 26.94 25.36 37.39
CA GLU A 256 27.77 25.31 38.60
C GLU A 256 29.27 25.27 38.26
N LEU A 257 29.67 24.45 37.29
CA LEU A 257 31.07 24.36 36.86
C LEU A 257 31.57 25.69 36.29
N GLN A 258 30.72 26.43 35.58
CA GLN A 258 31.05 27.76 35.08
C GLN A 258 31.26 28.74 36.23
N GLU A 259 30.38 28.74 37.24
CA GLU A 259 30.51 29.59 38.43
C GLU A 259 31.82 29.29 39.19
N TYR A 260 32.14 28.02 39.42
CA TYR A 260 33.42 27.63 40.03
C TYR A 260 34.63 28.03 39.17
N GLY A 261 34.51 27.96 37.84
CA GLY A 261 35.53 28.44 36.92
C GLY A 261 35.79 29.94 37.04
N GLU A 262 34.73 30.75 37.17
CA GLU A 262 34.83 32.19 37.39
C GLU A 262 35.46 32.52 38.76
N GLN A 263 35.06 31.82 39.81
CA GLN A 263 35.66 31.97 41.14
C GLN A 263 37.15 31.59 41.14
N ALA A 264 37.52 30.48 40.50
CA ALA A 264 38.92 30.06 40.39
C ALA A 264 39.76 31.08 39.60
N ALA A 265 39.21 31.65 38.53
CA ALA A 265 39.88 32.72 37.78
C ALA A 265 40.10 33.97 38.65
N GLU A 266 39.12 34.34 39.47
CA GLU A 266 39.25 35.47 40.40
C GLU A 266 40.30 35.22 41.49
N PHE A 267 40.28 34.04 42.13
CA PHE A 267 41.33 33.66 43.07
C PHE A 267 42.72 33.66 42.41
N SER A 268 42.84 33.18 41.18
CA SER A 268 44.10 33.21 40.43
C SER A 268 44.60 34.65 40.21
N ARG A 269 43.70 35.61 39.92
CA ARG A 269 44.07 37.04 39.81
C ARG A 269 44.54 37.60 41.15
N GLN A 270 43.85 37.27 42.24
CA GLN A 270 44.22 37.72 43.59
C GLN A 270 45.58 37.16 44.02
N ILE A 271 45.84 35.87 43.79
CA ILE A 271 47.15 35.26 44.05
C ILE A 271 48.24 35.97 43.25
N THR A 272 48.01 36.23 41.97
CA THR A 272 48.98 36.94 41.10
C THR A 272 49.25 38.36 41.61
N ALA A 273 48.21 39.08 42.05
CA ALA A 273 48.35 40.42 42.62
C ALA A 273 49.17 40.41 43.92
N LEU A 274 48.87 39.48 44.84
CA LEU A 274 49.61 39.31 46.08
C LEU A 274 51.06 38.89 45.85
N GLN A 275 51.32 38.03 44.87
CA GLN A 275 52.69 37.67 44.48
C GLN A 275 53.48 38.90 44.00
N ASN A 276 52.88 39.75 43.16
CA ASN A 276 53.51 41.00 42.73
C ASN A 276 53.77 41.97 43.90
N GLU A 277 52.84 42.06 44.86
CA GLU A 277 53.05 42.87 46.07
C GLU A 277 54.17 42.31 46.94
N MET A 278 54.22 40.99 47.12
CA MET A 278 55.27 40.32 47.87
C MET A 278 56.64 40.54 47.21
N GLU A 279 56.74 40.48 45.88
CA GLU A 279 57.98 40.73 45.14
C GLU A 279 58.46 42.18 45.29
N LYS A 280 57.53 43.16 45.28
CA LYS A 280 57.83 44.56 45.60
C LYS A 280 58.33 44.71 47.04
N ALA A 281 57.67 44.05 48.00
CA ALA A 281 58.07 44.10 49.40
C ALA A 281 59.46 43.47 49.63
N GLN A 282 59.74 42.33 49.01
CA GLN A 282 61.06 41.69 49.03
C GLN A 282 62.14 42.60 48.44
N SER A 283 61.85 43.25 47.30
CA SER A 283 62.76 44.24 46.70
C SER A 283 63.00 45.42 47.64
N HIS A 284 61.97 45.88 48.36
CA HIS A 284 62.10 46.95 49.33
C HIS A 284 62.92 46.55 50.56
N ILE A 285 62.70 45.34 51.10
CA ILE A 285 63.50 44.79 52.20
C ILE A 285 64.97 44.68 51.77
N ALA A 286 65.26 44.13 50.59
CA ALA A 286 66.61 44.03 50.06
C ALA A 286 67.29 45.40 49.93
N TYR A 287 66.54 46.43 49.53
CA TYR A 287 67.02 47.81 49.50
C TYR A 287 67.34 48.33 50.91
N GLN A 288 66.43 48.15 51.88
CA GLN A 288 66.64 48.59 53.27
C GLN A 288 67.81 47.86 53.95
N GLU A 289 67.98 46.56 53.73
CA GLU A 289 69.11 45.79 54.25
C GLU A 289 70.45 46.30 53.72
N ASN A 290 70.49 46.72 52.45
CA ASN A 290 71.67 47.32 51.85
C ASN A 290 72.01 48.68 52.48
N GLU A 291 70.99 49.53 52.69
CA GLU A 291 71.16 50.80 53.40
C GLU A 291 71.58 50.62 54.86
N LEU A 292 71.03 49.62 55.56
CA LEU A 292 71.44 49.28 56.92
C LEU A 292 72.90 48.82 56.98
N LYS A 293 73.35 47.99 56.02
CA LYS A 293 74.77 47.61 55.91
C LYS A 293 75.68 48.82 55.71
N LYS A 294 75.29 49.78 54.87
CA LYS A 294 76.04 51.04 54.70
C LYS A 294 76.10 51.83 56.01
N ALA A 295 74.97 52.01 56.70
CA ALA A 295 74.93 52.72 57.98
C ALA A 295 75.79 52.03 59.06
N GLN A 296 75.72 50.70 59.16
CA GLN A 296 76.56 49.92 60.08
C GLN A 296 78.05 50.09 59.77
N SER A 297 78.43 50.12 58.48
CA SER A 297 79.81 50.37 58.07
C SER A 297 80.30 51.77 58.47
N GLN A 298 79.43 52.78 58.36
CA GLN A 298 79.73 54.15 58.80
C GLN A 298 79.87 54.24 60.33
N VAL A 299 78.97 53.60 61.09
CA VAL A 299 79.06 53.55 62.56
C VAL A 299 80.33 52.81 62.99
N ALA A 300 80.69 51.71 62.34
CA ALA A 300 81.94 51.00 62.62
C ALA A 300 83.18 51.86 62.34
N GLN A 301 83.19 52.63 61.25
CA GLN A 301 84.23 53.62 60.98
C GLN A 301 84.30 54.69 62.07
N GLN A 302 83.17 55.27 62.47
CA GLN A 302 83.12 56.29 63.54
C GLN A 302 83.54 55.75 64.91
N ALA A 303 83.15 54.52 65.25
CA ALA A 303 83.56 53.86 66.49
C ALA A 303 85.07 53.59 66.51
N SER A 304 85.64 53.21 65.37
CA SER A 304 87.09 53.03 65.20
C SER A 304 87.84 54.36 65.38
N GLU A 305 87.30 55.45 64.84
CA GLU A 305 87.83 56.81 65.01
C GLU A 305 87.79 57.26 66.49
N LEU A 306 86.67 57.00 67.19
CA LEU A 306 86.51 57.29 68.62
C LEU A 306 87.47 56.48 69.50
N LEU A 307 87.69 55.20 69.18
CA LEU A 307 88.68 54.35 69.86
C LEU A 307 90.10 54.89 69.68
N ARG A 308 90.43 55.39 68.47
CA ARG A 308 91.72 56.05 68.22
C ARG A 308 91.89 57.30 69.09
N ILE A 309 90.91 58.20 69.10
CA ILE A 309 90.92 59.44 69.89
C ILE A 309 90.99 59.16 71.40
N THR A 310 90.25 58.16 71.89
CA THR A 310 90.30 57.79 73.32
C THR A 310 91.64 57.17 73.71
N SER A 311 92.27 56.38 72.83
CA SER A 311 93.62 55.86 73.07
C SER A 311 94.67 56.97 73.16
N GLU A 312 94.56 58.00 72.31
CA GLU A 312 95.45 59.17 72.30
C GLU A 312 95.32 59.96 73.63
N ARG A 313 94.08 60.20 74.11
CA ARG A 313 93.85 60.88 75.39
C ARG A 313 94.28 60.07 76.62
N LEU A 314 94.14 58.75 76.60
CA LEU A 314 94.61 57.90 77.69
C LEU A 314 96.14 57.99 77.82
N HIS A 315 96.83 58.11 76.69
CA HIS A 315 98.28 58.27 76.67
C HIS A 315 98.70 59.62 77.27
N GLU A 316 98.00 60.71 76.98
CA GLU A 316 98.24 62.03 77.60
C GLU A 316 98.06 62.01 79.13
N LEU A 317 97.00 61.39 79.64
CA LEU A 317 96.73 61.30 81.09
C LEU A 317 97.78 60.49 81.84
N SER A 318 98.34 59.44 81.22
CA SER A 318 99.44 58.65 81.81
C SER A 318 100.71 59.48 82.04
N SER A 319 100.98 60.47 81.17
CA SER A 319 102.13 61.36 81.27
C SER A 319 102.03 62.34 82.45
N ILE A 320 100.80 62.81 82.73
CA ILE A 320 100.51 63.71 83.84
C ILE A 320 100.64 62.98 85.18
N TYR A 321 100.15 61.74 85.26
CA TYR A 321 100.27 60.91 86.46
C TYR A 321 101.74 60.59 86.80
N PHE A 322 102.58 60.37 85.78
CA PHE A 322 104.03 60.17 85.94
C PHE A 322 104.74 61.40 86.52
N LEU A 323 104.42 62.60 86.03
CA LEU A 323 104.97 63.86 86.54
C LEU A 323 104.53 64.15 87.99
N TRP A 324 103.27 63.82 88.33
CA TRP A 324 102.74 64.03 89.68
C TRP A 324 103.44 63.16 90.73
N ASN A 325 103.78 61.90 90.39
CA ASN A 325 104.52 61.01 91.28
C ASN A 325 105.99 61.44 91.51
N GLN A 326 106.65 62.07 90.52
CA GLN A 326 107.98 62.63 90.73
C GLN A 326 107.98 63.83 91.69
N LEU A 327 106.92 64.65 91.67
CA LEU A 327 106.77 65.81 92.54
C LEU A 327 106.60 65.40 94.02
N ILE A 328 105.81 64.36 94.28
CA ILE A 328 105.59 63.81 95.63
C ILE A 328 106.89 63.24 96.22
N GLY A 329 107.71 62.57 95.40
CA GLY A 329 109.02 62.06 95.82
C GLY A 329 110.01 63.15 96.27
N LEU A 330 109.98 64.32 95.62
CA LEU A 330 110.84 65.45 95.96
C LEU A 330 110.42 66.18 97.25
N VAL A 331 109.13 66.20 97.57
CA VAL A 331 108.62 66.84 98.80
C VAL A 331 108.89 65.98 100.03
N LEU A 332 108.75 64.65 99.92
CA LEU A 332 109.05 63.72 101.01
C LEU A 332 110.55 63.67 101.37
N ALA A 333 111.43 63.93 100.40
CA ALA A 333 112.89 63.95 100.61
C ALA A 333 113.41 65.17 101.41
N ARG A 334 112.59 66.19 101.68
CA ARG A 334 113.04 67.44 102.35
C ARG A 334 112.68 67.55 103.84
N VAL A 335 111.91 66.59 104.39
CA VAL A 335 111.39 66.67 105.77
C VAL A 335 112.13 65.73 106.74
N THR A 336 112.92 64.76 106.27
CA THR A 336 113.57 63.77 107.15
C THR A 336 115.03 63.54 106.78
N GLY A 337 115.93 64.28 107.42
CA GLY A 337 117.37 64.07 107.27
C GLY A 337 117.87 62.81 107.98
N LYS A 338 118.26 61.77 107.23
CA LYS A 338 119.48 60.98 107.43
C LYS A 338 119.71 59.98 106.30
N PHE A 339 120.98 59.93 105.89
CA PHE A 339 121.62 59.12 104.85
C PHE A 339 121.79 57.65 105.25
N GLU A 340 121.66 56.75 104.27
CA GLU A 340 122.42 55.50 103.99
C GLU A 340 121.63 54.75 102.89
N GLY A 341 122.03 54.59 101.61
CA GLY A 341 123.22 53.91 101.09
C GLY A 341 123.23 52.44 101.55
N LYS A 342 123.07 51.37 100.75
CA LYS A 342 123.32 51.12 99.32
C LYS A 342 122.66 49.78 98.92
N ALA A 343 122.09 49.75 97.70
CA ALA A 343 122.12 48.70 96.68
C ALA A 343 122.20 47.20 97.08
N ARG A 344 121.13 46.46 96.80
CA ARG A 344 121.03 45.61 95.61
C ARG A 344 119.59 45.54 95.12
#